data_AF-A0A941UM23-F1
#
_entry.id   AF-A0A941UM23-F1
#
_cell.length_a   1.000
_cell.length_b   1.000
_cell.length_c   1.000
_cell.angle_alpha   90.00
_cell.angle_beta   90.00
_cell.angle_gamma   90.00
#
_symmetry.space_group_name_H-M   'P 1'
#
loop_
_entity.id
_entity.type
_entity.pdbx_description
1 polymer ?
#
loop_
_entity_poly.entity_id
_entity_poly.type
_entity_poly.pdbx_seq_one_letter_code
_entity_poly.pdbx_strand_id
1 'polypeptide(L)'
;MKNSYRHQKGQINDNALQALLHDPLFKVRIEKNKKGKGSYQRQEKYGKGKNWEASGKQVCNFFTTGLLAEQVPYPNRLCFAGSEPIHSID
;
A
#
# COMPACT_ATOMS: atom_id res chain seq x y z
N MET A 1 -34.53 -21.72 2.99
CA MET A 1 -33.63 -22.89 3.03
C MET A 1 -32.57 -22.64 4.10
N LYS A 2 -32.21 -23.62 4.94
CA LYS A 2 -31.20 -23.46 6.00
C LYS A 2 -29.89 -24.11 5.57
N ASN A 3 -28.79 -23.36 5.57
CA ASN A 3 -27.45 -23.91 5.34
C ASN A 3 -26.81 -24.30 6.67
N SER A 4 -26.49 -25.58 6.85
CA SER A 4 -25.82 -26.10 8.04
C SER A 4 -24.30 -26.03 7.92
N TYR A 5 -23.64 -25.55 8.98
CA TYR A 5 -22.18 -25.53 9.08
C TYR A 5 -21.62 -26.95 9.33
N ARG A 6 -20.51 -27.31 8.66
CA ARG A 6 -19.80 -28.59 8.85
C ARG A 6 -18.57 -28.36 9.74
N HIS A 7 -18.63 -28.87 10.98
CA HIS A 7 -17.53 -28.79 11.96
C HIS A 7 -16.48 -29.89 11.76
N GLN A 8 -15.31 -29.74 12.37
CA GLN A 8 -14.16 -30.64 12.19
C GLN A 8 -14.02 -31.71 13.29
N LYS A 9 -14.85 -31.66 14.35
CA LYS A 9 -14.74 -32.52 15.54
C LYS A 9 -15.16 -33.99 15.35
N GLY A 10 -15.54 -34.42 14.14
CA GLY A 10 -16.10 -35.75 13.91
C GLY A 10 -17.50 -35.91 14.49
N GLN A 11 -17.88 -37.11 14.93
CA GLN A 11 -19.13 -37.33 15.66
C GLN A 11 -19.01 -36.78 17.09
N ILE A 12 -19.96 -35.92 17.49
CA ILE A 12 -19.98 -35.35 18.83
C ILE A 12 -20.93 -36.19 19.69
N ASN A 13 -20.39 -36.86 20.71
CA ASN A 13 -21.16 -37.80 21.53
C ASN A 13 -21.77 -37.15 22.77
N ASP A 14 -21.03 -36.27 23.44
CA ASP A 14 -21.45 -35.67 24.73
C ASP A 14 -22.06 -34.28 24.55
N ASN A 15 -21.22 -33.23 24.45
CA ASN A 15 -21.67 -31.84 24.42
C ASN A 15 -21.34 -31.16 23.08
N ALA A 16 -22.41 -30.90 22.30
CA ALA A 16 -22.33 -30.21 21.01
C ALA A 16 -21.77 -28.78 21.11
N LEU A 17 -22.17 -28.00 22.12
CA LEU A 17 -21.74 -26.61 22.27
C LEU A 17 -20.26 -26.52 22.63
N GLN A 18 -19.81 -27.36 23.57
CA GLN A 18 -18.41 -27.39 23.99
C GLN A 18 -17.50 -27.82 22.82
N ALA A 19 -17.92 -28.81 22.04
CA ALA A 19 -17.18 -29.24 20.85
C ALA A 19 -17.05 -28.12 19.83
N LEU A 20 -18.15 -27.40 19.55
CA LEU A 20 -18.15 -26.26 18.64
C LEU A 20 -17.32 -25.09 19.17
N LEU A 21 -17.38 -24.80 20.47
CA LEU A 21 -16.61 -23.71 21.08
C LEU A 21 -15.09 -23.87 20.88
N HIS A 22 -14.60 -25.10 20.85
CA HIS A 22 -13.20 -25.42 20.54
C HIS A 22 -12.92 -25.67 19.05
N ASP A 23 -13.89 -25.43 18.16
CA ASP A 23 -13.76 -25.56 16.70
C ASP A 23 -13.24 -24.23 16.09
N PRO A 24 -12.56 -24.22 14.94
CA PRO A 24 -12.05 -23.00 14.32
C PRO A 24 -13.12 -21.95 14.00
N LEU A 25 -14.38 -22.37 13.94
CA LEU A 25 -15.53 -21.48 13.81
C LEU A 25 -15.53 -20.37 14.88
N PHE A 26 -15.22 -20.72 16.13
CA PHE A 26 -15.25 -19.83 17.28
C PHE A 26 -13.85 -19.47 17.80
N LYS A 27 -12.93 -19.17 16.89
CA LYS A 27 -11.61 -18.66 17.27
C LYS A 27 -11.64 -17.19 17.67
N VAL A 28 -10.74 -16.82 18.57
CA VAL A 28 -10.46 -15.41 18.90
C VAL A 28 -10.08 -14.67 17.63
N ARG A 29 -10.77 -13.56 17.36
CA ARG A 29 -10.45 -12.67 16.25
C ARG A 29 -9.68 -11.48 16.79
N ILE A 30 -8.55 -11.20 16.15
CA ILE A 30 -7.73 -10.04 16.46
C ILE A 30 -7.97 -9.03 15.34
N GLU A 31 -8.48 -7.85 15.70
CA GLU A 31 -8.62 -6.76 14.75
C GLU A 31 -7.25 -6.19 14.38
N LYS A 32 -7.04 -5.89 13.10
CA LYS A 32 -5.83 -5.19 12.66
C LYS A 32 -5.95 -3.72 13.04
N ASN A 33 -5.09 -3.27 13.93
CA ASN A 33 -4.96 -1.87 14.29
C ASN A 33 -4.50 -1.03 13.09
N LYS A 34 -5.01 0.21 13.02
CA LYS A 34 -4.61 1.18 11.97
C LYS A 34 -3.29 1.89 12.28
N LYS A 35 -2.86 1.90 13.54
CA LYS A 35 -1.64 2.60 13.99
C LYS A 35 -0.92 1.80 15.08
N GLY A 36 0.40 1.96 15.16
CA GLY A 36 1.26 1.36 16.19
C GLY A 36 1.95 0.07 15.72
N LYS A 37 2.23 -0.85 16.66
CA LYS A 37 2.89 -2.12 16.34
C LYS A 37 2.00 -2.98 15.45
N GLY A 38 2.55 -3.51 14.36
CA GLY A 38 1.84 -4.40 13.45
C GLY A 38 0.81 -3.72 12.53
N SER A 39 0.72 -2.38 12.54
CA SER A 39 -0.25 -1.67 11.70
C SER A 39 0.26 -1.32 10.30
N TYR A 40 1.55 -1.50 10.02
CA TYR A 40 2.13 -1.17 8.71
C TYR A 40 1.55 -2.08 7.61
N GLN A 41 1.03 -1.45 6.55
CA GLN A 41 0.51 -2.12 5.36
C GLN A 41 1.33 -1.64 4.16
N ARG A 42 1.88 -2.58 3.37
CA ARG A 42 2.67 -2.21 2.17
C ARG A 42 1.83 -1.54 1.08
N GLN A 43 0.55 -1.87 1.03
CA GLN A 43 -0.41 -1.35 0.06
C GLN A 43 -1.65 -0.91 0.80
N GLU A 44 -2.08 0.32 0.57
CA GLU A 44 -3.31 0.87 1.13
C GLU A 44 -4.53 0.40 0.32
N LYS A 45 -5.73 0.45 0.91
CA LYS A 45 -6.99 0.05 0.25
C LYS A 45 -7.23 0.80 -1.06
N TYR A 46 -6.88 2.09 -1.08
CA TYR A 46 -6.88 2.93 -2.26
C TYR A 46 -5.44 3.32 -2.52
N GLY A 47 -4.68 2.42 -3.16
CA GLY A 47 -3.31 2.70 -3.58
C GLY A 47 -3.23 3.95 -4.45
N LYS A 48 -2.02 4.51 -4.59
CA LYS A 48 -1.78 5.75 -5.35
C LYS A 48 -2.50 5.69 -6.69
N GLY A 49 -3.58 6.47 -6.82
CA GLY A 49 -4.31 6.63 -8.07
C GLY A 49 -3.33 7.08 -9.16
N LYS A 50 -3.49 6.54 -10.38
CA LYS A 50 -2.64 6.80 -11.55
C LYS A 50 -2.65 8.26 -12.06
N ASN A 51 -3.05 9.24 -11.25
CA ASN A 51 -3.06 10.65 -11.61
C ASN A 51 -2.23 11.48 -10.62
N TRP A 52 -0.94 11.15 -10.48
CA TRP A 52 0.05 12.15 -10.03
C TRP A 52 0.42 13.05 -11.22
N GLU A 53 -0.59 13.42 -12.03
CA GLU A 53 -0.42 14.28 -13.18
C GLU A 53 0.03 15.64 -12.67
N ALA A 54 1.19 16.03 -13.21
CA ALA A 54 1.89 17.25 -12.91
C ALA A 54 0.92 18.42 -12.85
N SER A 55 0.82 19.08 -11.69
CA SER A 55 0.53 20.50 -11.70
C SER A 55 1.68 21.14 -12.49
N GLY A 56 1.44 21.32 -13.80
CA GLY A 56 2.29 22.08 -14.67
C GLY A 56 2.39 23.47 -14.11
N LYS A 57 3.48 23.76 -13.42
CA LYS A 57 3.89 25.12 -13.10
C LYS A 57 4.24 25.81 -14.42
N GLN A 58 3.22 26.19 -15.18
CA GLN A 58 3.26 27.23 -16.18
C GLN A 58 2.85 28.53 -15.48
N VAL A 59 3.71 28.96 -14.56
CA VAL A 59 3.72 30.29 -13.94
C VAL A 59 5.21 30.55 -13.87
N CYS A 60 5.82 31.43 -14.66
CA CYS A 60 5.49 32.80 -14.96
C CYS A 60 6.14 33.08 -16.32
N ASN A 61 5.50 33.84 -17.21
CA ASN A 61 6.11 34.77 -18.17
C ASN A 61 5.02 35.26 -19.13
N PHE A 62 4.05 36.01 -18.61
CA PHE A 62 3.04 36.67 -19.44
C PHE A 62 3.02 38.20 -19.27
N PHE A 63 3.96 38.81 -18.53
CA PHE A 63 3.91 40.27 -18.29
C PHE A 63 5.24 40.98 -18.01
N THR A 64 6.40 40.52 -18.51
CA THR A 64 7.63 41.35 -18.47
C THR A 64 7.82 42.04 -19.82
N THR A 65 7.08 43.12 -20.01
CA THR A 65 7.39 44.11 -21.05
C THR A 65 8.72 44.78 -20.72
N GLY A 66 9.68 44.65 -21.64
CA GLY A 66 10.74 45.62 -21.86
C GLY A 66 11.86 45.69 -20.82
N LEU A 67 12.90 44.85 -20.97
CA LEU A 67 14.30 45.29 -20.85
C LEU A 67 15.24 44.20 -21.39
N LEU A 68 16.15 44.59 -22.27
CA LEU A 68 17.21 43.73 -22.81
C LEU A 68 18.07 43.18 -21.66
N ALA A 69 18.11 41.86 -21.48
CA ALA A 69 19.15 41.18 -20.72
C ALA A 69 19.41 39.81 -21.34
N GLU A 70 20.66 39.61 -21.76
CA GLU A 70 21.22 38.37 -22.29
C GLU A 70 20.77 37.13 -21.51
N GLN A 71 20.13 36.19 -22.21
CA GLN A 71 19.87 34.86 -21.69
C GLN A 71 21.10 33.99 -21.94
N VAL A 72 21.92 33.82 -20.91
CA VAL A 72 22.85 32.68 -20.82
C VAL A 72 22.04 31.40 -20.54
N PRO A 73 22.18 30.33 -21.36
CA PRO A 73 21.52 29.07 -21.08
C PRO A 73 22.37 28.29 -20.07
N TYR A 74 21.84 28.07 -18.86
CA TYR A 74 22.39 27.08 -17.92
C TYR A 74 21.67 25.74 -18.09
N PRO A 75 22.34 24.68 -18.57
CA PRO A 75 21.79 23.32 -18.55
C PRO A 75 22.26 22.58 -17.30
N ASN A 76 21.44 22.53 -16.24
CA ASN A 76 21.68 21.59 -15.14
C ASN A 76 20.93 20.28 -15.39
N ARG A 77 21.58 19.37 -16.13
CA ARG A 77 21.21 17.96 -16.27
C ARG A 77 22.30 17.11 -15.61
N LEU A 78 22.13 16.77 -14.33
CA LEU A 78 22.83 15.64 -13.73
C LEU A 78 21.88 14.45 -13.71
N CYS A 79 22.00 13.59 -14.73
CA CYS A 79 21.40 12.27 -14.74
C CYS A 79 22.21 11.38 -13.80
N PHE A 80 21.63 10.96 -12.67
CA PHE A 80 22.24 9.90 -11.86
C PHE A 80 22.14 8.58 -12.64
N ALA A 81 23.31 8.08 -13.04
CA ALA A 81 23.48 6.77 -13.64
C ALA A 81 23.00 5.67 -12.68
N GLY A 82 22.41 4.62 -13.26
CA GLY A 82 21.73 3.54 -12.57
C GLY A 82 22.56 2.84 -11.48
N SER A 83 21.81 2.30 -10.52
CA SER A 83 22.26 1.33 -9.53
C SER A 83 22.87 0.09 -10.20
N GLU A 84 24.11 -0.23 -9.87
CA GLU A 84 24.74 -1.53 -10.16
C GLU A 84 24.03 -2.65 -9.38
N PRO A 85 23.79 -3.83 -9.98
CA PRO A 85 23.29 -4.99 -9.25
C PRO A 85 24.43 -5.67 -8.49
N ILE A 86 24.17 -5.98 -7.22
CA ILE A 86 25.04 -6.76 -6.35
C ILE A 86 25.16 -8.17 -6.94
N HIS A 87 26.37 -8.60 -7.29
CA HIS A 87 26.65 -9.99 -7.67
C HIS A 87 26.41 -10.92 -6.47
N SER A 88 25.59 -11.95 -6.67
CA SER A 88 25.42 -13.09 -5.77
C SER A 88 26.78 -13.78 -5.54
N ILE A 89 27.11 -14.05 -4.28
CA ILE A 89 28.22 -14.93 -3.89
C ILE A 89 27.58 -16.28 -3.51
N ASP A 90 28.07 -17.36 -4.13
CA ASP A 90 27.75 -18.75 -3.81
C ASP A 90 28.25 -19.16 -2.41
#